data_AF-A0A7C3E6J7-F1
#
_entry.id   AF-A0A7C3E6J7-F1
#
_cell.length_a   1.000
_cell.length_b   1.000
_cell.length_c   1.000
_cell.angle_alpha   90.00
_cell.angle_beta   90.00
_cell.angle_gamma   90.00
#
_symmetry.space_group_name_H-M   'P 1'
#
loop_
_entity.id
_entity.type
_entity.pdbx_description
1 polymer ?
#
loop_
_entity_poly.entity_id
_entity_poly.type
_entity_poly.pdbx_seq_one_letter_code
_entity_poly.pdbx_strand_id
1 'polypeptide(L)'
;PALTIESESKEAGIFIVTAREGREIYVTGHLEYDALTLDREYRRDMAKGLPIMVPRNYYPGDNPALAPVVRWRAHAHLFFSNWINYVYQETPYDLETLA
;
A
#
# COMPACT_ATOMS: atom_id res chain seq x y z
N PRO A 1 5.85 12.87 -20.82
CA PRO A 1 6.34 12.43 -19.50
C PRO A 1 6.65 10.93 -19.53
N ALA A 2 7.88 10.53 -19.22
CA ALA A 2 8.22 9.11 -19.07
C ALA A 2 7.77 8.64 -17.68
N LEU A 3 7.11 7.48 -17.63
CA LEU A 3 6.79 6.78 -16.38
C LEU A 3 7.97 5.89 -16.01
N THR A 4 8.29 5.79 -14.72
CA THR A 4 9.33 4.90 -14.20
C THR A 4 8.69 3.89 -13.24
N ILE A 5 8.94 2.60 -13.45
CA ILE A 5 8.49 1.54 -12.54
C ILE A 5 9.51 1.43 -11.41
N GLU A 6 9.07 1.68 -10.18
CA GLU A 6 9.91 1.57 -8.97
C GLU A 6 9.78 0.20 -8.29
N SER A 7 8.60 -0.43 -8.43
CA SER A 7 8.32 -1.71 -7.80
C SER A 7 7.26 -2.49 -8.55
N GLU A 8 7.43 -3.80 -8.63
CA GLU A 8 6.49 -4.74 -9.22
C GLU A 8 6.50 -6.09 -8.47
N SER A 9 5.42 -6.85 -8.67
CA SER A 9 5.23 -8.21 -8.18
C SER A 9 5.00 -9.15 -9.35
N LYS A 10 5.62 -10.33 -9.32
CA LYS A 10 5.38 -11.39 -10.32
C LYS A 10 3.92 -11.84 -10.37
N GLU A 11 3.19 -11.74 -9.25
CA GLU A 11 1.80 -12.17 -9.15
C GLU A 11 0.81 -10.99 -9.28
N ALA A 12 1.11 -9.85 -8.65
CA ALA A 12 0.18 -8.72 -8.58
C ALA A 12 0.44 -7.62 -9.64
N GLY A 13 1.55 -7.73 -10.39
CA GLY A 13 1.93 -6.76 -11.42
C GLY A 13 2.61 -5.51 -10.86
N ILE A 14 2.52 -4.41 -11.61
CA ILE A 14 3.13 -3.11 -11.28
C ILE A 14 2.54 -2.59 -9.97
N PHE A 15 3.40 -2.17 -9.04
CA PHE A 15 3.01 -1.71 -7.72
C PHE A 15 3.22 -0.21 -7.52
N ILE A 16 4.45 0.28 -7.71
CA ILE A 16 4.80 1.70 -7.55
C ILE A 16 5.36 2.23 -8.87
N VAL A 17 4.80 3.35 -9.33
CA VAL A 17 5.26 4.08 -10.51
C VAL A 17 5.46 5.55 -10.15
N THR A 18 6.52 6.15 -10.65
CA THR A 18 6.77 7.59 -10.52
C THR A 18 6.71 8.29 -11.88
N ALA A 19 6.38 9.57 -11.86
CA ALA A 19 6.45 10.43 -13.03
C ALA A 19 6.87 11.84 -12.64
N ARG A 20 7.28 12.63 -13.64
CA ARG A 20 7.64 14.06 -13.49
C ARG A 20 8.61 14.28 -12.33
N GLU A 21 9.68 13.47 -12.29
CA GLU A 21 10.76 13.59 -11.31
C GLU A 21 10.24 13.47 -9.87
N GLY A 22 9.33 12.53 -9.60
CA GLY A 22 8.83 12.25 -8.24
C GLY A 22 7.65 13.11 -7.80
N ARG A 23 7.19 14.06 -8.63
CA ARG A 23 6.00 14.89 -8.33
C ARG A 23 4.69 14.09 -8.41
N GLU A 24 4.69 12.99 -9.13
CA GLU A 24 3.55 12.08 -9.24
C GLU A 24 4.01 10.68 -8.83
N ILE A 25 3.26 10.08 -7.89
CA ILE A 25 3.49 8.72 -7.40
C ILE A 25 2.17 7.98 -7.50
N TYR A 26 2.18 6.82 -8.17
CA TYR A 26 1.04 5.95 -8.32
C TYR A 26 1.29 4.65 -7.58
N VAL A 27 0.35 4.26 -6.72
CA VAL A 27 0.40 3.02 -5.94
C VAL A 27 -0.86 2.21 -6.24
N THR A 28 -0.71 1.00 -6.77
CA THR A 28 -1.84 0.17 -7.22
C THR A 28 -2.33 -0.83 -6.17
N GLY A 29 -1.58 -1.00 -5.08
CA GLY A 29 -1.98 -1.78 -3.93
C GLY A 29 -2.25 -0.92 -2.69
N HIS A 30 -2.50 -1.58 -1.57
CA HIS A 30 -2.97 -0.93 -0.34
C HIS A 30 -1.95 -1.00 0.79
N LEU A 31 -0.96 -0.09 0.81
CA LEU A 31 0.02 -0.01 1.91
C LEU A 31 -0.62 0.43 3.22
N GLU A 32 -1.70 1.19 3.15
CA GLU A 32 -2.43 1.78 4.25
C GLU A 32 -3.31 0.78 5.03
N TYR A 33 -3.50 -0.44 4.50
CA TYR A 33 -4.41 -1.40 5.11
C TYR A 33 -3.96 -1.84 6.49
N ASP A 34 -4.90 -1.80 7.44
CA ASP A 34 -4.76 -2.42 8.74
C ASP A 34 -4.70 -3.95 8.66
N ALA A 35 -4.23 -4.55 9.74
CA ALA A 35 -4.10 -5.99 9.89
C ALA A 35 -5.38 -6.77 9.55
N LEU A 36 -6.56 -6.19 9.81
CA LEU A 36 -7.86 -6.85 9.67
C LEU A 36 -8.69 -6.37 8.47
N THR A 37 -8.16 -5.50 7.60
CA THR A 37 -8.98 -4.96 6.49
C THR A 37 -9.40 -6.05 5.52
N LEU A 38 -8.46 -6.88 5.03
CA LEU A 38 -8.77 -8.00 4.14
C LEU A 38 -9.65 -9.06 4.82
N ASP A 39 -9.50 -9.28 6.13
CA ASP A 39 -10.37 -10.18 6.90
C ASP A 39 -11.83 -9.68 6.89
N ARG A 40 -12.04 -8.39 7.14
CA ARG A 40 -13.38 -7.79 7.09
C ARG A 40 -14.00 -7.88 5.69
N GLU A 41 -13.22 -7.61 4.65
CA GLU A 41 -13.68 -7.77 3.26
C GLU A 41 -14.07 -9.22 2.95
N TYR A 42 -13.18 -10.16 3.29
CA TYR A 42 -13.41 -11.59 3.07
C TYR A 42 -14.66 -12.08 3.79
N ARG A 43 -14.82 -11.76 5.09
CA ARG A 43 -16.01 -12.16 5.87
C ARG A 43 -17.28 -11.52 5.36
N ARG A 44 -17.23 -10.24 4.96
CA ARG A 44 -18.37 -9.52 4.37
C ARG A 44 -18.85 -10.21 3.10
N ASP A 45 -17.94 -10.56 2.21
CA ASP A 45 -18.28 -11.11 0.90
C ASP A 45 -18.65 -12.59 0.98
N MET A 46 -18.05 -13.35 1.92
CA MET A 46 -18.49 -14.69 2.28
C MET A 46 -19.93 -14.69 2.83
N ALA A 47 -20.28 -13.73 3.70
CA ALA A 47 -21.64 -13.60 4.24
C ALA A 47 -22.69 -13.28 3.17
N LYS A 48 -22.27 -12.66 2.05
CA LYS A 48 -23.12 -12.43 0.87
C LYS A 48 -23.23 -13.65 -0.04
N GLY A 49 -22.52 -14.75 0.25
CA GLY A 49 -22.47 -15.94 -0.59
C GLY A 49 -21.76 -15.71 -1.94
N LEU A 50 -20.88 -14.72 -2.04
CA LEU A 50 -20.15 -14.44 -3.28
C LEU A 50 -19.10 -15.53 -3.55
N PRO A 51 -18.83 -15.87 -4.83
CA PRO A 51 -17.81 -16.84 -5.20
C PRO A 51 -16.42 -16.21 -5.09
N ILE A 52 -15.92 -16.07 -3.87
CA ILE A 52 -14.63 -15.46 -3.55
C ILE A 52 -13.61 -16.48 -3.04
N MET A 53 -12.32 -16.17 -3.20
CA MET A 53 -11.22 -16.96 -2.67
C MET A 53 -10.68 -16.35 -1.38
N VAL A 54 -9.99 -17.16 -0.57
CA VAL A 54 -9.24 -16.67 0.59
C VAL A 54 -8.14 -15.70 0.11
N PRO A 55 -7.93 -14.56 0.78
CA PRO A 55 -6.83 -13.65 0.45
C PRO A 55 -5.48 -14.37 0.54
N ARG A 56 -4.72 -14.37 -0.57
CA ARG A 56 -3.44 -15.06 -0.66
C ARG A 56 -2.41 -14.49 0.31
N ASN A 57 -1.59 -15.36 0.89
CA ASN A 57 -0.47 -15.00 1.76
C ASN A 57 -0.86 -14.18 3.00
N TYR A 58 -2.14 -14.17 3.37
CA TYR A 58 -2.69 -13.35 4.44
C TYR A 58 -2.86 -14.16 5.74
N TYR A 59 -3.54 -15.31 5.68
CA TYR A 59 -3.68 -16.22 6.82
C TYR A 59 -2.60 -17.32 6.80
N PRO A 60 -2.16 -17.82 7.97
CA PRO A 60 -1.32 -19.02 8.01
C PRO A 60 -2.03 -20.22 7.37
N GLY A 61 -1.42 -20.81 6.35
CA GLY A 61 -1.96 -21.98 5.65
C GLY A 61 -3.33 -21.75 5.01
N ASP A 62 -3.63 -20.51 4.59
CA ASP A 62 -4.92 -20.10 4.01
C ASP A 62 -6.14 -20.44 4.89
N ASN A 63 -5.95 -20.49 6.22
CA ASN A 63 -7.01 -20.79 7.17
C ASN A 63 -7.59 -19.51 7.83
N PRO A 64 -8.82 -19.07 7.47
CA PRO A 64 -9.44 -17.85 8.00
C PRO A 64 -9.89 -17.93 9.47
N ALA A 65 -9.73 -19.10 10.12
CA ALA A 65 -9.92 -19.25 11.56
C ALA A 65 -8.68 -18.78 12.36
N LEU A 66 -7.53 -18.62 11.71
CA LEU A 66 -6.30 -18.12 12.32
C LEU A 66 -6.17 -16.61 12.13
N ALA A 67 -5.44 -15.96 13.03
CA ALA A 67 -5.15 -14.53 12.89
C ALA A 67 -4.26 -14.26 11.66
N PRO A 68 -4.49 -13.16 10.92
CA PRO A 68 -3.69 -12.82 9.75
C PRO A 68 -2.27 -12.42 10.12
N VAL A 69 -1.33 -12.69 9.21
CA VAL A 69 0.08 -12.34 9.37
C VAL A 69 0.38 -11.05 8.61
N VAL A 70 0.73 -10.00 9.33
CA VAL A 70 1.04 -8.70 8.74
C VAL A 70 2.48 -8.68 8.23
N ARG A 71 2.65 -8.63 6.90
CA ARG A 71 3.98 -8.61 6.24
C ARG A 71 4.31 -7.29 5.55
N TRP A 72 3.34 -6.40 5.35
CA TRP A 72 3.51 -5.17 4.56
C TRP A 72 3.80 -3.92 5.41
N ARG A 73 3.47 -3.93 6.70
CA ARG A 73 3.50 -2.73 7.57
C ARG A 73 4.85 -2.00 7.58
N ALA A 74 5.96 -2.72 7.60
CA ALA A 74 7.28 -2.10 7.58
C ALA A 74 7.51 -1.26 6.31
N HIS A 75 7.11 -1.79 5.14
CA HIS A 75 7.22 -1.08 3.86
C HIS A 75 6.23 0.08 3.77
N ALA A 76 5.03 -0.06 4.35
CA ALA A 76 4.09 1.05 4.45
C ALA A 76 4.68 2.23 5.23
N HIS A 77 5.25 1.98 6.41
CA HIS A 77 5.89 3.03 7.21
C HIS A 77 7.05 3.70 6.48
N LEU A 78 7.94 2.91 5.85
CA LEU A 78 9.05 3.45 5.07
C LEU A 78 8.55 4.31 3.91
N PHE A 79 7.55 3.84 3.17
CA PHE A 79 7.00 4.56 2.03
C PHE A 79 6.46 5.92 2.43
N PHE A 80 5.55 5.98 3.41
CA PHE A 80 4.93 7.24 3.83
C PHE A 80 5.94 8.18 4.50
N SER A 81 6.90 7.66 5.28
CA SER A 81 7.94 8.49 5.91
C SER A 81 8.85 9.12 4.85
N ASN A 82 9.30 8.33 3.87
CA ASN A 82 10.14 8.82 2.79
C ASN A 82 9.39 9.82 1.93
N TRP A 83 8.13 9.55 1.61
CA TRP A 83 7.31 10.45 0.79
C TRP A 83 7.11 11.81 1.45
N ILE A 84 6.73 11.85 2.74
CA ILE A 84 6.56 13.11 3.46
C ILE A 84 7.88 13.87 3.56
N ASN A 85 8.97 13.17 3.88
CA ASN A 85 10.30 13.80 3.94
C ASN A 85 10.72 14.37 2.58
N TYR A 86 10.46 13.64 1.49
CA TYR A 86 10.75 14.09 0.14
C TYR A 86 9.93 15.34 -0.23
N VAL A 87 8.62 15.35 0.02
CA VAL A 87 7.76 16.53 -0.21
C VAL A 87 8.26 17.74 0.58
N TYR A 88 8.66 17.54 1.83
CA TYR A 88 9.21 18.62 2.67
C TYR A 88 10.52 19.20 2.12
N GLN A 89 11.41 18.37 1.58
CA GLN A 89 12.70 18.82 1.03
C GLN A 89 12.57 19.49 -0.34
N GLU A 90 11.66 18.99 -1.19
CA GLU A 90 11.52 19.43 -2.58
C GLU A 90 10.52 20.57 -2.77
N THR A 91 9.80 20.97 -1.73
CA THR A 91 8.88 22.11 -1.78
C THR A 91 9.58 23.32 -1.16
N PRO A 92 9.98 24.34 -1.94
CA PRO A 92 10.50 25.57 -1.37
C PRO A 92 9.43 26.24 -0.49
N TYR A 93 9.80 26.59 0.73
CA TYR A 93 9.00 27.43 1.63
C TYR A 93 9.92 28.35 2.42
N ASP A 94 9.38 29.49 2.85
CA ASP A 94 10.11 30.45 3.68
C ASP A 94 9.58 30.39 5.12
N LEU A 95 10.44 30.01 6.05
CA LEU A 95 10.11 29.93 7.47
C LEU A 95 9.76 31.31 8.06
N GLU A 96 10.33 32.39 7.53
CA GLU A 96 10.06 33.76 8.01
C GLU A 96 8.64 34.23 7.67
N THR A 97 7.98 33.60 6.68
CA THR A 97 6.61 33.93 6.29
C THR A 97 5.54 33.20 7.11
N LEU A 98 5.94 32.29 7.99
CA LEU A 98 5.05 31.47 8.83
C LEU A 98 4.87 32.03 10.26
N ALA A 99 5.57 33.11 10.63
CA ALA A 99 5.57 33.73 11.96
C ALA A 99 4.54 34.84 12.14
#